data_AF-A0A8C5SQY8-F1
#
_entry.id   AF-A0A8C5SQY8-F1
#
_cell.length_a   1.000
_cell.length_b   1.000
_cell.length_c   1.000
_cell.angle_alpha   90.00
_cell.angle_beta   90.00
_cell.angle_gamma   90.00
#
_symmetry.space_group_name_H-M   'P 1'
#
loop_
_entity.id
_entity.type
_entity.pdbx_description
1 polymer ?
#
loop_
_entity_poly.entity_id
_entity_poly.type
_entity_poly.pdbx_seq_one_letter_code
_entity_poly.pdbx_strand_id
1 'polypeptide(L)'
;ADLLLQIVQREQYKEWNSAMQGLKSEALKILFSEEYAEKEHLKLSNKKMNLLEQEVNHCFKERKALLQEANDFFNAARKAYDILENVEASLKLFECKVFSLPILAIKHEELQNEIKNGSDDALQKGQALLSKQDAHSSWMIGIQERMDYIEKKVDQLIRQFPDHGEFTSNKEYLAISLEDYLKKASTKIQNIGPVLSAAVNPGSSAPESEEVLKKYLELANQTKEMANELELAVRICKEMEELETTEIAVFSNKTELLNEELATLNRNLSLKLKILKPYVAFLKSSDEVGNEAQKLKEFYRSEPAEDIEAKNEALLQSADAQWHTVLKKIISTQNMGHDFLNLVKMVRQFLMIYRYRLCLFSHILSELNLYVWDKQ
;
A
#
# COMPACT_ATOMS: atom_id res chain seq x y z
N ALA A 1 -53.16 -14.94 -6.89
CA ALA A 1 -54.33 -14.98 -7.78
C ALA A 1 -54.17 -16.05 -8.87
N ASP A 2 -53.01 -16.12 -9.57
CA ASP A 2 -52.82 -17.05 -10.70
C ASP A 2 -52.86 -18.55 -10.36
N LEU A 3 -52.38 -18.95 -9.18
CA LEU A 3 -52.40 -20.35 -8.74
C LEU A 3 -53.83 -20.88 -8.53
N LEU A 4 -54.72 -20.05 -8.00
CA LEU A 4 -56.14 -20.39 -7.82
C LEU A 4 -56.87 -20.47 -9.17
N LEU A 5 -56.55 -19.57 -10.10
CA LEU A 5 -57.11 -19.60 -11.46
C LEU A 5 -56.66 -20.86 -12.22
N GLN A 6 -55.40 -21.26 -12.06
CA GLN A 6 -54.89 -22.51 -12.66
C GLN A 6 -55.56 -23.76 -12.09
N ILE A 7 -55.81 -23.80 -10.77
CA ILE A 7 -56.51 -24.93 -10.13
C ILE A 7 -57.94 -25.02 -10.68
N VAL A 8 -58.67 -23.90 -10.71
CA VAL A 8 -60.06 -23.88 -11.24
C VAL A 8 -60.12 -24.33 -12.71
N GLN A 9 -59.20 -23.84 -13.56
CA GLN A 9 -59.14 -24.26 -14.97
C GLN A 9 -58.82 -25.76 -15.13
N ARG A 10 -58.02 -26.33 -14.23
CA ARG A 10 -57.65 -27.75 -14.24
C ARG A 10 -58.83 -28.64 -13.86
N GLU A 11 -59.58 -28.26 -12.83
CA GLU A 11 -60.80 -28.96 -12.41
C GLU A 11 -61.87 -28.92 -13.52
N GLN A 12 -62.10 -27.75 -14.13
CA GLN A 12 -63.03 -27.61 -15.27
C GLN A 12 -62.63 -28.49 -16.47
N TYR A 13 -61.34 -28.56 -16.78
CA TYR A 13 -60.85 -29.42 -17.86
C TYR A 13 -61.08 -30.91 -17.56
N LYS A 14 -60.89 -31.36 -16.32
CA LYS A 14 -61.16 -32.75 -15.94
C LYS A 14 -62.63 -33.10 -16.13
N GLU A 15 -63.53 -32.22 -15.68
CA GLU A 15 -64.98 -32.39 -15.83
C GLU A 15 -65.38 -32.45 -17.31
N TRP A 16 -64.89 -31.50 -18.11
CA TRP A 16 -65.12 -31.45 -19.55
C TRP A 16 -64.60 -32.72 -20.25
N ASN A 17 -63.37 -33.14 -19.94
CA ASN A 17 -62.79 -34.34 -20.53
C ASN A 17 -63.58 -35.61 -20.15
N SER A 18 -64.07 -35.70 -18.90
CA SER A 18 -64.92 -36.82 -18.47
C SER A 18 -66.24 -36.86 -19.24
N ALA A 19 -66.92 -35.71 -19.40
CA ALA A 19 -68.15 -35.61 -20.18
C ALA A 19 -67.90 -35.96 -21.66
N MET A 20 -66.77 -35.51 -22.21
CA MET A 20 -66.33 -35.78 -23.58
C MET A 20 -66.13 -37.28 -23.83
N GLN A 21 -65.44 -37.99 -22.92
CA GLN A 21 -65.28 -39.44 -23.02
C GLN A 21 -66.63 -40.17 -22.93
N GLY A 22 -67.54 -39.70 -22.06
CA GLY A 22 -68.91 -40.21 -21.98
C GLY A 22 -69.64 -40.12 -23.33
N LEU A 23 -69.65 -38.94 -23.94
CA LEU A 23 -70.28 -38.70 -25.25
C LEU A 23 -69.67 -39.55 -26.37
N LYS A 24 -68.34 -39.70 -26.39
CA LYS A 24 -67.65 -40.57 -27.38
C LYS A 24 -68.06 -42.02 -27.23
N SER A 25 -68.11 -42.53 -26.00
CA SER A 25 -68.51 -43.91 -25.72
C SER A 25 -69.95 -44.18 -26.15
N GLU A 26 -70.85 -43.21 -25.92
CA GLU A 26 -72.26 -43.34 -26.30
C GLU A 26 -72.46 -43.24 -27.81
N ALA A 27 -71.76 -42.31 -28.47
CA ALA A 27 -71.77 -42.19 -29.93
C ALA A 27 -71.28 -43.49 -30.60
N LEU A 28 -70.26 -44.15 -30.03
CA LEU A 28 -69.80 -45.45 -30.51
C LEU A 28 -70.89 -46.53 -30.34
N LYS A 29 -71.53 -46.63 -29.17
CA LYS A 29 -72.63 -47.59 -28.94
C LYS A 29 -73.76 -47.42 -29.97
N ILE A 30 -74.18 -46.18 -30.24
CA ILE A 30 -75.25 -45.89 -31.21
C ILE A 30 -74.82 -46.24 -32.64
N LEU A 31 -73.55 -45.97 -33.00
CA LEU A 31 -73.01 -46.30 -34.33
C LEU A 31 -72.96 -47.82 -34.60
N PHE A 32 -72.82 -48.64 -33.56
CA PHE A 32 -72.84 -50.11 -33.66
C PHE A 32 -74.27 -50.72 -33.64
N SER A 33 -75.32 -49.94 -33.33
CA SER A 33 -76.72 -50.40 -33.35
C SER A 33 -77.29 -50.41 -34.77
N GLU A 34 -78.16 -51.36 -35.12
CA GLU A 34 -78.71 -51.51 -36.48
C GLU A 34 -79.73 -50.41 -36.88
N GLU A 35 -80.47 -49.84 -35.93
CA GLU A 35 -81.71 -49.06 -36.19
C GLU A 35 -81.56 -47.53 -36.32
N TYR A 36 -80.35 -46.95 -36.23
CA TYR A 36 -80.20 -45.49 -36.27
C TYR A 36 -80.17 -44.92 -37.70
N ALA A 37 -81.07 -43.99 -38.01
CA ALA A 37 -81.25 -43.42 -39.36
C ALA A 37 -80.16 -42.41 -39.78
N GLU A 38 -79.52 -41.70 -38.85
CA GLU A 38 -78.57 -40.60 -39.13
C GLU A 38 -77.10 -40.94 -38.85
N LYS A 39 -76.69 -42.19 -39.09
CA LYS A 39 -75.33 -42.69 -38.75
C LYS A 39 -74.19 -41.83 -39.31
N GLU A 40 -74.31 -41.29 -40.52
CA GLU A 40 -73.25 -40.47 -41.13
C GLU A 40 -73.05 -39.10 -40.42
N HIS A 41 -74.14 -38.45 -40.00
CA HIS A 41 -74.06 -37.22 -39.20
C HIS A 41 -73.37 -37.48 -37.87
N LEU A 42 -73.70 -38.60 -37.21
CA LEU A 42 -73.09 -38.99 -35.94
C LEU A 42 -71.59 -39.32 -36.11
N LYS A 43 -71.19 -40.01 -37.19
CA LYS A 43 -69.77 -40.25 -37.52
C LYS A 43 -69.00 -38.94 -37.70
N LEU A 44 -69.55 -37.99 -38.46
CA LEU A 44 -68.92 -36.68 -38.69
C LEU A 44 -68.78 -35.90 -37.37
N SER A 45 -69.84 -35.88 -36.55
CA SER A 45 -69.84 -35.23 -35.25
C SER A 45 -68.77 -35.82 -34.31
N ASN A 46 -68.70 -37.16 -34.21
CA ASN A 46 -67.70 -37.85 -33.41
C ASN A 46 -66.26 -37.57 -33.90
N LYS A 47 -66.05 -37.46 -35.23
CA LYS A 47 -64.75 -37.07 -35.81
C LYS A 47 -64.35 -35.64 -35.42
N LYS A 48 -65.27 -34.67 -35.51
CA LYS A 48 -65.04 -33.29 -35.07
C LYS A 48 -64.70 -33.23 -33.57
N MET A 49 -65.42 -34.02 -32.78
CA MET A 49 -65.23 -34.13 -31.34
C MET A 49 -63.83 -34.70 -30.97
N ASN A 50 -63.32 -35.65 -31.74
CA ASN A 50 -61.94 -36.13 -31.60
C ASN A 50 -60.89 -35.07 -31.95
N LEU A 51 -61.09 -34.32 -33.03
CA LEU A 51 -60.19 -33.22 -33.41
C LEU A 51 -60.14 -32.15 -32.31
N LEU A 52 -61.31 -31.77 -31.78
CA LEU A 52 -61.43 -30.75 -30.74
C LEU A 52 -60.75 -31.18 -29.43
N GLU A 53 -60.84 -32.46 -29.06
CA GLU A 53 -60.07 -33.01 -27.94
C GLU A 53 -58.56 -32.93 -28.18
N GLN A 54 -58.09 -33.26 -29.38
CA GLN A 54 -56.67 -33.18 -29.72
C GLN A 54 -56.15 -31.73 -29.62
N GLU A 55 -56.90 -30.77 -30.16
CA GLU A 55 -56.58 -29.34 -30.10
C GLU A 55 -56.55 -28.83 -28.65
N VAL A 56 -57.57 -29.14 -27.85
CA VAL A 56 -57.61 -28.75 -26.43
C VAL A 56 -56.43 -29.36 -25.66
N ASN A 57 -56.15 -30.64 -25.86
CA ASN A 57 -55.02 -31.32 -25.21
C ASN A 57 -53.67 -30.70 -25.60
N HIS A 58 -53.53 -30.30 -26.86
CA HIS A 58 -52.34 -29.61 -27.34
C HIS A 58 -52.19 -28.24 -26.67
N CYS A 59 -53.23 -27.41 -26.67
CA CYS A 59 -53.26 -26.12 -25.98
C CYS A 59 -52.91 -26.23 -24.49
N PHE A 60 -53.42 -27.25 -23.78
CA PHE A 60 -53.08 -27.46 -22.37
C PHE A 60 -51.60 -27.83 -22.16
N LYS A 61 -51.00 -28.61 -23.06
CA LYS A 61 -49.57 -28.95 -23.00
C LYS A 61 -48.71 -27.71 -23.24
N GLU A 62 -49.03 -26.92 -24.25
CA GLU A 62 -48.32 -25.66 -24.55
C GLU A 62 -48.43 -24.66 -23.40
N ARG A 63 -49.65 -24.44 -22.90
CA ARG A 63 -49.89 -23.57 -21.73
C ARG A 63 -49.09 -24.04 -20.51
N LYS A 64 -49.04 -25.35 -20.23
CA LYS A 64 -48.26 -25.88 -19.11
C LYS A 64 -46.76 -25.62 -19.28
N ALA A 65 -46.22 -25.81 -20.49
CA ALA A 65 -44.82 -25.53 -20.79
C ALA A 65 -44.50 -24.04 -20.60
N LEU A 66 -45.32 -23.15 -21.15
CA LEU A 66 -45.16 -21.69 -21.01
C LEU A 66 -45.21 -21.25 -19.55
N LEU A 67 -46.15 -21.79 -18.76
CA LEU A 67 -46.24 -21.49 -17.33
C LEU A 67 -45.01 -21.95 -16.55
N GLN A 68 -44.44 -23.10 -16.92
CA GLN A 68 -43.21 -23.60 -16.30
C GLN A 68 -42.03 -22.68 -16.63
N GLU A 69 -41.86 -22.33 -17.91
CA GLU A 69 -40.79 -21.41 -18.33
C GLU A 69 -40.92 -20.03 -17.70
N ALA A 70 -42.14 -19.48 -17.62
CA ALA A 70 -42.41 -18.21 -16.94
C ALA A 70 -42.05 -18.28 -15.45
N ASN A 71 -42.44 -19.36 -14.77
CA ASN A 71 -42.07 -19.58 -13.38
C ASN A 71 -40.54 -19.68 -13.20
N ASP A 72 -39.85 -20.36 -14.10
CA ASP A 72 -38.38 -20.49 -14.06
C ASP A 72 -37.70 -19.13 -14.28
N PHE A 73 -38.24 -18.28 -15.16
CA PHE A 73 -37.81 -16.89 -15.32
C PHE A 73 -38.01 -16.07 -14.03
N PHE A 74 -39.19 -16.07 -13.44
CA PHE A 74 -39.43 -15.26 -12.22
C PHE A 74 -38.57 -15.71 -11.04
N ASN A 75 -38.27 -17.01 -10.94
CA ASN A 75 -37.33 -17.53 -9.94
C ASN A 75 -35.88 -17.07 -10.23
N ALA A 76 -35.45 -17.06 -11.48
CA ALA A 76 -34.15 -16.52 -11.87
C ALA A 76 -34.07 -15.01 -11.61
N ALA A 77 -35.11 -14.25 -11.95
CA ALA A 77 -35.20 -12.82 -11.72
C ALA A 77 -35.12 -12.46 -10.23
N ARG A 78 -35.78 -13.24 -9.35
CA ARG A 78 -35.64 -13.07 -7.90
C ARG A 78 -34.18 -13.25 -7.45
N LYS A 79 -33.52 -14.32 -7.91
CA LYS A 79 -32.10 -14.55 -7.57
C LYS A 79 -31.20 -13.42 -8.07
N ALA A 80 -31.46 -12.91 -9.27
CA ALA A 80 -30.74 -11.77 -9.81
C ALA A 80 -30.90 -10.54 -8.91
N TYR A 81 -32.11 -10.27 -8.40
CA TYR A 81 -32.33 -9.17 -7.45
C TYR A 81 -31.53 -9.34 -6.17
N ASP A 82 -31.57 -10.53 -5.56
CA ASP A 82 -30.82 -10.80 -4.33
C ASP A 82 -29.30 -10.57 -4.54
N ILE A 83 -28.75 -11.04 -5.66
CA ILE A 83 -27.33 -10.85 -6.01
C ILE A 83 -27.01 -9.37 -6.22
N LEU A 84 -27.80 -8.65 -7.03
CA LEU A 84 -27.55 -7.24 -7.33
C LEU A 84 -27.68 -6.35 -6.08
N GLU A 85 -28.59 -6.67 -5.15
CA GLU A 85 -28.69 -5.99 -3.85
C GLU A 85 -27.44 -6.23 -2.98
N ASN A 86 -26.93 -7.47 -2.94
CA ASN A 86 -25.71 -7.80 -2.20
C ASN A 86 -24.47 -7.10 -2.78
N VAL A 87 -24.37 -7.00 -4.10
CA VAL A 87 -23.29 -6.26 -4.77
C VAL A 87 -23.38 -4.77 -4.41
N GLU A 88 -24.57 -4.18 -4.44
CA GLU A 88 -24.77 -2.78 -4.04
C GLU A 88 -24.35 -2.53 -2.58
N ALA A 89 -24.72 -3.44 -1.67
CA ALA A 89 -24.31 -3.35 -0.27
C ALA A 89 -22.79 -3.47 -0.11
N SER A 90 -22.14 -4.32 -0.92
CA SER A 90 -20.69 -4.50 -0.92
C SER A 90 -19.95 -3.27 -1.43
N LEU A 91 -20.42 -2.63 -2.50
CA LEU A 91 -19.87 -1.38 -3.02
C LEU A 91 -19.94 -0.26 -1.98
N LYS A 92 -21.10 -0.09 -1.31
CA LYS A 92 -21.25 0.88 -0.21
C LYS A 92 -20.30 0.63 0.96
N LEU A 93 -20.03 -0.65 1.26
CA LEU A 93 -19.08 -1.03 2.30
C LEU A 93 -17.64 -0.66 1.92
N PHE A 94 -17.29 -0.75 0.64
CA PHE A 94 -15.96 -0.39 0.15
C PHE A 94 -15.69 1.11 0.23
N GLU A 95 -16.69 1.95 -0.03
CA GLU A 95 -16.56 3.41 0.14
C GLU A 95 -16.23 3.81 1.59
N CYS A 96 -16.65 3.01 2.57
CA CYS A 96 -16.42 3.27 4.00
C CYS A 96 -15.11 2.64 4.55
N LYS A 97 -14.49 1.71 3.81
CA LYS A 97 -13.30 0.98 4.26
C LYS A 97 -12.07 1.41 3.46
N VAL A 98 -10.98 1.69 4.16
CA VAL A 98 -9.69 1.96 3.52
C VAL A 98 -9.07 0.62 3.09
N PHE A 99 -9.32 0.22 1.85
CA PHE A 99 -8.61 -0.87 1.20
C PHE A 99 -7.36 -0.35 0.50
N SER A 100 -6.31 -1.17 0.40
CA SER A 100 -5.24 -0.91 -0.56
C SER A 100 -5.82 -0.97 -1.98
N LEU A 101 -5.32 -0.13 -2.88
CA LEU A 101 -5.70 -0.12 -4.30
C LEU A 101 -5.72 -1.52 -4.98
N PRO A 102 -4.79 -2.45 -4.68
CA PRO A 102 -4.77 -3.81 -5.23
C PRO A 102 -5.99 -4.65 -4.80
N ILE A 103 -6.27 -4.64 -3.50
CA ILE A 103 -7.39 -5.38 -2.92
C ILE A 103 -8.71 -4.81 -3.45
N LEU A 104 -8.80 -3.49 -3.60
CA LEU A 104 -9.96 -2.83 -4.16
C LEU A 104 -10.19 -3.25 -5.63
N ALA A 105 -9.14 -3.34 -6.45
CA ALA A 105 -9.25 -3.78 -7.84
C ALA A 105 -9.75 -5.22 -7.98
N ILE A 106 -9.18 -6.17 -7.20
CA ILE A 106 -9.63 -7.58 -7.18
C ILE A 106 -11.10 -7.65 -6.76
N LYS A 107 -11.48 -6.92 -5.70
CA LYS A 107 -12.85 -6.89 -5.21
C LYS A 107 -13.82 -6.31 -6.25
N HIS A 108 -13.39 -5.29 -7.00
CA HIS A 108 -14.19 -4.74 -8.09
C HIS A 108 -14.39 -5.75 -9.24
N GLU A 109 -13.35 -6.49 -9.63
CA GLU A 109 -13.44 -7.53 -10.66
C GLU A 109 -14.38 -8.68 -10.22
N GLU A 110 -14.26 -9.14 -8.97
CA GLU A 110 -15.16 -10.14 -8.38
C GLU A 110 -16.63 -9.71 -8.47
N LEU A 111 -16.93 -8.46 -8.06
CA LEU A 111 -18.28 -7.93 -8.10
C LEU A 111 -18.80 -7.72 -9.54
N GLN A 112 -17.96 -7.30 -10.49
CA GLN A 112 -18.35 -7.19 -11.90
C GLN A 112 -18.73 -8.56 -12.48
N ASN A 113 -17.95 -9.60 -12.16
CA ASN A 113 -18.27 -10.97 -12.54
C ASN A 113 -19.55 -11.47 -11.87
N GLU A 114 -19.79 -11.11 -10.62
CA GLU A 114 -21.01 -11.48 -9.89
C GLU A 114 -22.26 -10.80 -10.48
N ILE A 115 -22.17 -9.51 -10.86
CA ILE A 115 -23.25 -8.80 -11.57
C ILE A 115 -23.60 -9.50 -12.88
N LYS A 116 -22.59 -9.82 -13.69
CA LYS A 116 -22.76 -10.48 -14.98
C LYS A 116 -23.40 -11.87 -14.80
N ASN A 117 -22.75 -12.73 -14.02
CA ASN A 117 -23.22 -14.11 -13.81
C ASN A 117 -24.58 -14.16 -13.10
N GLY A 118 -24.86 -13.19 -12.22
CA GLY A 118 -26.11 -13.10 -11.48
C GLY A 118 -27.30 -12.63 -12.31
N SER A 119 -27.06 -11.90 -13.40
CA SER A 119 -28.12 -11.36 -14.26
C SER A 119 -28.35 -12.20 -15.53
N ASP A 120 -27.31 -12.84 -16.07
CA ASP A 120 -27.35 -13.56 -17.35
C ASP A 120 -28.47 -14.61 -17.44
N ASP A 121 -28.67 -15.45 -16.42
CA ASP A 121 -29.70 -16.51 -16.43
C ASP A 121 -31.12 -15.93 -16.53
N ALA A 122 -31.40 -14.85 -15.80
CA ALA A 122 -32.71 -14.19 -15.81
C ALA A 122 -32.98 -13.52 -17.15
N LEU A 123 -31.99 -12.80 -17.70
CA LEU A 123 -32.11 -12.09 -18.98
C LEU A 123 -32.26 -13.07 -20.15
N GLN A 124 -31.48 -14.16 -20.18
CA GLN A 124 -31.60 -15.20 -21.21
C GLN A 124 -32.98 -15.86 -21.20
N LYS A 125 -33.49 -16.23 -20.01
CA LYS A 125 -34.82 -16.84 -19.88
C LYS A 125 -35.95 -15.87 -20.25
N GLY A 126 -35.84 -14.60 -19.86
CA GLY A 126 -36.78 -13.56 -20.24
C GLY A 126 -36.83 -13.34 -21.75
N GLN A 127 -35.66 -13.24 -22.40
CA GLN A 127 -35.56 -13.11 -23.85
C GLN A 127 -36.15 -14.31 -24.58
N ALA A 128 -35.90 -15.53 -24.09
CA ALA A 128 -36.46 -16.75 -24.66
C ALA A 128 -38.00 -16.75 -24.60
N LEU A 129 -38.60 -16.25 -23.52
CA LEU A 129 -40.06 -16.11 -23.40
C LEU A 129 -40.62 -15.05 -24.35
N LEU A 130 -39.96 -13.90 -24.47
CA LEU A 130 -40.36 -12.83 -25.39
C LEU A 130 -40.32 -13.26 -26.85
N SER A 131 -39.44 -14.19 -27.21
CA SER A 131 -39.32 -14.71 -28.59
C SER A 131 -40.45 -15.65 -29.02
N LYS A 132 -41.30 -16.14 -28.10
CA LYS A 132 -42.24 -17.25 -28.35
C LYS A 132 -43.68 -16.84 -28.72
N GLN A 133 -44.05 -15.56 -28.78
CA GLN A 133 -45.43 -15.17 -29.13
C GLN A 133 -45.59 -13.71 -29.62
N ASP A 134 -46.76 -13.38 -30.18
CA ASP A 134 -47.13 -12.02 -30.58
C ASP A 134 -47.08 -11.03 -29.39
N ALA A 135 -46.42 -9.89 -29.64
CA ALA A 135 -45.90 -8.91 -28.67
C ALA A 135 -46.94 -8.16 -27.79
N HIS A 136 -48.20 -8.61 -27.72
CA HIS A 136 -49.32 -7.83 -27.14
C HIS A 136 -50.06 -8.51 -25.98
N SER A 137 -49.50 -9.57 -25.39
CA SER A 137 -50.11 -10.25 -24.25
C SER A 137 -49.71 -9.60 -22.91
N SER A 138 -50.66 -9.46 -21.97
CA SER A 138 -50.45 -8.75 -20.70
C SER A 138 -49.37 -9.38 -19.80
N TRP A 139 -49.08 -10.67 -19.94
CA TRP A 139 -48.02 -11.35 -19.20
C TRP A 139 -46.62 -11.03 -19.74
N MET A 140 -46.48 -10.69 -21.03
CA MET A 140 -45.21 -10.23 -21.60
C MET A 140 -44.80 -8.87 -21.05
N ILE A 141 -45.75 -7.99 -20.73
CA ILE A 141 -45.45 -6.70 -20.07
C ILE A 141 -44.74 -6.97 -18.74
N GLY A 142 -45.24 -7.90 -17.93
CA GLY A 142 -44.61 -8.24 -16.65
C GLY A 142 -43.22 -8.87 -16.79
N ILE A 143 -42.93 -9.57 -17.90
CA ILE A 143 -41.59 -10.08 -18.20
C ILE A 143 -40.65 -8.94 -18.59
N GLN A 144 -41.09 -8.08 -19.52
CA GLN A 144 -40.32 -6.92 -19.97
C GLN A 144 -39.98 -5.97 -18.82
N GLU A 145 -40.96 -5.63 -17.97
CA GLU A 145 -40.74 -4.76 -16.81
C GLU A 145 -39.67 -5.31 -15.85
N ARG A 146 -39.64 -6.63 -15.66
CA ARG A 146 -38.65 -7.29 -14.81
C ARG A 146 -37.27 -7.27 -15.44
N MET A 147 -37.16 -7.54 -16.74
CA MET A 147 -35.90 -7.46 -17.48
C MET A 147 -35.35 -6.03 -17.49
N ASP A 148 -36.18 -5.04 -17.83
CA ASP A 148 -35.80 -3.63 -17.83
C ASP A 148 -35.26 -3.18 -16.47
N TYR A 149 -35.86 -3.66 -15.38
CA TYR A 149 -35.36 -3.38 -14.03
C TYR A 149 -33.99 -4.00 -13.80
N ILE A 150 -33.78 -5.27 -14.17
CA ILE A 150 -32.48 -5.95 -14.02
C ILE A 150 -31.42 -5.17 -14.81
N GLU A 151 -31.69 -4.87 -16.09
CA GLU A 151 -30.77 -4.15 -16.97
C GLU A 151 -30.42 -2.77 -16.41
N LYS A 152 -31.43 -1.98 -15.99
CA LYS A 152 -31.19 -0.66 -15.36
C LYS A 152 -30.35 -0.77 -14.10
N LYS A 153 -30.57 -1.82 -13.28
CA LYS A 153 -29.82 -2.02 -12.05
C LYS A 153 -28.38 -2.44 -12.33
N VAL A 154 -28.17 -3.33 -13.30
CA VAL A 154 -26.86 -3.74 -13.81
C VAL A 154 -26.10 -2.51 -14.31
N ASP A 155 -26.71 -1.70 -15.18
CA ASP A 155 -26.11 -0.47 -15.71
C ASP A 155 -25.76 0.53 -14.60
N GLN A 156 -26.65 0.69 -13.62
CA GLN A 156 -26.40 1.56 -12.47
C GLN A 156 -25.18 1.09 -11.68
N LEU A 157 -25.06 -0.21 -11.41
CA LEU A 157 -23.94 -0.76 -10.65
C LEU A 157 -22.64 -0.69 -11.44
N ILE A 158 -22.65 -1.03 -12.73
CA ILE A 158 -21.46 -0.98 -13.60
C ILE A 158 -20.87 0.43 -13.64
N ARG A 159 -21.71 1.48 -13.65
CA ARG A 159 -21.25 2.88 -13.63
C ARG A 159 -20.59 3.33 -12.32
N GLN A 160 -20.73 2.56 -11.23
CA GLN A 160 -20.06 2.84 -9.96
C GLN A 160 -18.62 2.31 -9.92
N PHE A 161 -18.22 1.47 -10.89
CA PHE A 161 -16.86 0.97 -10.96
C PHE A 161 -15.95 2.00 -11.65
N PRO A 162 -14.70 2.18 -11.18
CA PRO A 162 -13.70 2.97 -11.89
C PRO A 162 -13.39 2.36 -13.26
N ASP A 163 -12.95 3.17 -14.22
CA ASP A 163 -12.48 2.65 -15.51
C ASP A 163 -11.25 1.77 -15.29
N HIS A 164 -11.27 0.53 -15.81
CA HIS A 164 -10.16 -0.44 -15.68
C HIS A 164 -8.80 0.14 -16.13
N GLY A 165 -8.79 1.11 -17.06
CA GLY A 165 -7.58 1.81 -17.50
C GLY A 165 -6.90 2.66 -16.42
N GLU A 166 -7.65 3.10 -15.40
CA GLU A 166 -7.12 3.88 -14.28
C GLU A 166 -6.23 3.02 -13.37
N PHE A 167 -6.56 1.74 -13.19
CA PHE A 167 -5.75 0.80 -12.41
C PHE A 167 -4.46 0.39 -13.13
N THR A 168 -4.48 0.18 -14.44
CA THR A 168 -3.28 -0.13 -15.24
C THR A 168 -2.33 1.06 -15.30
N SER A 169 -2.88 2.27 -15.48
CA SER A 169 -2.10 3.51 -15.47
C SER A 169 -1.43 3.77 -14.12
N ASN A 170 -2.11 3.43 -13.02
CA ASN A 170 -1.55 3.52 -11.67
C ASN A 170 -0.44 2.50 -11.42
N LYS A 171 -0.53 1.27 -11.97
CA LYS A 171 0.56 0.27 -11.89
C LYS A 171 1.84 0.76 -12.60
N GLU A 172 1.72 1.26 -13.83
CA GLU A 172 2.86 1.81 -14.58
C GLU A 172 3.43 3.07 -13.91
N TYR A 173 2.57 3.95 -13.39
CA TYR A 173 3.01 5.13 -12.64
C TYR A 173 3.83 4.75 -11.40
N LEU A 174 3.37 3.78 -10.61
CA LEU A 174 4.08 3.29 -9.43
C LEU A 174 5.43 2.68 -9.81
N ALA A 175 5.49 1.88 -10.88
CA ALA A 175 6.75 1.28 -11.37
C ALA A 175 7.76 2.35 -11.83
N ILE A 176 7.32 3.35 -12.62
CA ILE A 176 8.16 4.46 -13.08
C ILE A 176 8.66 5.29 -11.89
N SER A 177 7.77 5.60 -10.94
CA SER A 177 8.10 6.37 -9.75
C SER A 177 9.12 5.64 -8.88
N LEU A 178 8.94 4.34 -8.66
CA LEU A 178 9.84 3.51 -7.88
C LEU A 178 11.22 3.37 -8.57
N GLU A 179 11.26 3.20 -9.89
CA GLU A 179 12.53 3.13 -10.63
C GLU A 179 13.32 4.44 -10.56
N ASP A 180 12.67 5.59 -10.77
CA ASP A 180 13.30 6.92 -10.64
C ASP A 180 13.85 7.10 -9.22
N TYR A 181 13.09 6.67 -8.22
CA TYR A 181 13.47 6.76 -6.83
C TYR A 181 14.71 5.94 -6.49
N LEU A 182 14.71 4.66 -6.86
CA LEU A 182 15.84 3.75 -6.59
C LEU A 182 17.08 4.20 -7.36
N LYS A 183 16.92 4.76 -8.57
CA LYS A 183 18.02 5.35 -9.33
C LYS A 183 18.62 6.57 -8.64
N LYS A 184 17.79 7.45 -8.09
CA LYS A 184 18.25 8.60 -7.28
C LYS A 184 18.99 8.14 -6.02
N ALA A 185 18.43 7.17 -5.30
CA ALA A 185 19.06 6.61 -4.10
C ALA A 185 20.42 5.98 -4.43
N SER A 186 20.49 5.14 -5.47
CA SER A 186 21.73 4.54 -5.96
C SER A 186 22.79 5.59 -6.29
N THR A 187 22.41 6.64 -7.04
CA THR A 187 23.32 7.75 -7.39
C THR A 187 23.85 8.46 -6.14
N LYS A 188 22.99 8.76 -5.16
CA LYS A 188 23.41 9.41 -3.91
C LYS A 188 24.37 8.50 -3.12
N ILE A 189 24.09 7.20 -2.96
CA ILE A 189 24.97 6.23 -2.29
C ILE A 189 26.35 6.19 -2.96
N GLN A 190 26.37 6.10 -4.29
CA GLN A 190 27.60 6.08 -5.09
C GLN A 190 28.42 7.36 -4.92
N ASN A 191 27.78 8.51 -4.70
CA ASN A 191 28.49 9.78 -4.45
C ASN A 191 29.11 9.84 -3.04
N ILE A 192 28.44 9.27 -2.04
CA ILE A 192 28.89 9.32 -0.64
C ILE A 192 30.01 8.30 -0.36
N GLY A 193 29.93 7.12 -0.97
CA GLY A 193 30.88 6.01 -0.77
C GLY A 193 32.36 6.41 -0.92
N PRO A 194 32.78 7.05 -2.01
CA PRO A 194 34.16 7.50 -2.22
C PRO A 194 34.62 8.52 -1.18
N VAL A 195 33.75 9.47 -0.79
CA VAL A 195 34.07 10.51 0.20
C VAL A 195 34.32 9.90 1.59
N LEU A 196 33.55 8.86 1.94
CA LEU A 196 33.76 8.12 3.19
C LEU A 196 34.99 7.20 3.13
N SER A 197 35.27 6.61 1.97
CA SER A 197 36.40 5.70 1.79
C SER A 197 37.74 6.43 1.75
N ALA A 198 37.75 7.69 1.32
CA ALA A 198 38.94 8.52 1.35
C ALA A 198 39.48 8.72 2.77
N ALA A 199 40.80 8.61 2.91
CA ALA A 199 41.51 8.99 4.12
C ALA A 199 41.58 10.52 4.20
N VAL A 200 40.53 11.14 4.77
CA VAL A 200 40.51 12.58 5.00
C VAL A 200 41.32 12.89 6.27
N ASN A 201 42.40 13.65 6.11
CA ASN A 201 43.15 14.19 7.25
C ASN A 201 42.29 15.29 7.90
N PRO A 202 41.92 15.16 9.19
CA PRO A 202 41.16 16.19 9.88
C PRO A 202 41.96 17.48 10.15
N GLY A 203 43.26 17.53 9.84
CA GLY A 203 44.09 18.69 10.13
C GLY A 203 44.53 18.76 11.59
N SER A 204 45.38 19.73 11.92
CA SER A 204 45.93 19.90 13.28
C SER A 204 45.34 21.09 14.04
N SER A 205 44.54 21.93 13.38
CA SER A 205 43.90 23.09 13.99
C SER A 205 42.39 22.88 14.18
N ALA A 206 41.79 23.58 15.16
CA ALA A 206 40.35 23.56 15.37
C ALA A 206 39.52 23.94 14.11
N PRO A 207 39.84 25.02 13.35
CA PRO A 207 39.05 25.38 12.18
C PRO A 207 39.12 24.33 11.04
N GLU A 208 40.29 23.76 10.76
CA GLU A 208 40.43 22.70 9.74
C GLU A 208 39.60 21.47 10.09
N SER A 209 39.69 21.01 11.33
CA SER A 209 38.99 19.82 11.80
C SER A 209 37.49 20.00 11.93
N GLU A 210 37.03 21.22 12.24
CA GLU A 210 35.62 21.59 12.26
C GLU A 210 35.00 21.63 10.86
N GLU A 211 35.75 22.08 9.84
CA GLU A 211 35.29 22.03 8.45
C GLU A 211 35.05 20.57 8.01
N VAL A 212 35.97 19.66 8.35
CA VAL A 212 35.82 18.23 8.06
C VAL A 212 34.65 17.62 8.85
N LEU A 213 34.46 18.03 10.11
CA LEU A 213 33.33 17.58 10.94
C LEU A 213 32.00 18.02 10.33
N LYS A 214 31.91 19.27 9.87
CA LYS A 214 30.71 19.79 9.22
C LYS A 214 30.35 18.98 7.98
N LYS A 215 31.32 18.65 7.13
CA LYS A 215 31.11 17.79 5.94
C LYS A 215 30.55 16.41 6.33
N TYR A 216 31.11 15.76 7.34
CA TYR A 216 30.60 14.46 7.78
C TYR A 216 29.21 14.53 8.43
N LEU A 217 28.88 15.62 9.13
CA LEU A 217 27.54 15.83 9.67
C LEU A 217 26.50 16.06 8.56
N GLU A 218 26.85 16.79 7.51
CA GLU A 218 26.00 16.98 6.35
C GLU A 218 25.71 15.65 5.64
N LEU A 219 26.74 14.84 5.42
CA LEU A 219 26.58 13.48 4.87
C LEU A 219 25.71 12.59 5.78
N ALA A 220 25.74 12.79 7.10
CA ALA A 220 24.91 12.04 8.04
C ALA A 220 23.43 12.40 7.92
N ASN A 221 23.14 13.67 7.66
CA ASN A 221 21.78 14.11 7.38
C ASN A 221 21.28 13.54 6.04
N GLN A 222 22.10 13.63 4.99
CA GLN A 222 21.74 13.09 3.67
C GLN A 222 21.46 11.58 3.70
N THR A 223 22.28 10.80 4.41
CA THR A 223 22.08 9.35 4.57
C THR A 223 20.86 9.00 5.41
N LYS A 224 20.52 9.83 6.41
CA LYS A 224 19.28 9.67 7.20
C LYS A 224 18.03 9.97 6.39
N GLU A 225 18.03 11.06 5.61
CA GLU A 225 16.94 11.39 4.68
C GLU A 225 16.73 10.25 3.69
N MET A 226 17.83 9.72 3.13
CA MET A 226 17.79 8.58 2.22
C MET A 226 17.26 7.30 2.86
N ALA A 227 17.52 7.05 4.15
CA ALA A 227 17.00 5.88 4.84
C ALA A 227 15.47 5.94 4.98
N ASN A 228 14.93 7.10 5.36
CA ASN A 228 13.49 7.34 5.39
C ASN A 228 12.89 7.20 3.98
N GLU A 229 13.63 7.68 2.98
CA GLU A 229 13.29 7.52 1.59
C GLU A 229 13.18 6.01 1.23
N LEU A 230 14.22 5.20 1.43
CA LEU A 230 14.18 3.77 1.10
C LEU A 230 13.10 3.00 1.87
N GLU A 231 12.73 3.42 3.07
CA GLU A 231 11.60 2.84 3.81
C GLU A 231 10.25 3.08 3.11
N LEU A 232 10.07 4.23 2.45
CA LEU A 232 8.91 4.46 1.57
C LEU A 232 8.93 3.51 0.37
N ALA A 233 10.08 3.28 -0.26
CA ALA A 233 10.20 2.34 -1.37
C ALA A 233 9.87 0.90 -0.96
N VAL A 234 10.29 0.46 0.23
CA VAL A 234 9.92 -0.85 0.79
C VAL A 234 8.41 -0.97 0.96
N ARG A 235 7.73 0.08 1.42
CA ARG A 235 6.26 0.09 1.52
C ARG A 235 5.60 -0.01 0.15
N ILE A 236 6.07 0.75 -0.83
CA ILE A 236 5.57 0.69 -2.22
C ILE A 236 5.81 -0.71 -2.83
N CYS A 237 6.96 -1.34 -2.58
CA CYS A 237 7.21 -2.71 -3.03
C CYS A 237 6.17 -3.68 -2.43
N LYS A 238 5.86 -3.60 -1.13
CA LYS A 238 4.83 -4.46 -0.53
C LYS A 238 3.46 -4.25 -1.19
N GLU A 239 3.09 -3.00 -1.48
CA GLU A 239 1.85 -2.69 -2.20
C GLU A 239 1.86 -3.24 -3.65
N MET A 240 3.03 -3.27 -4.31
CA MET A 240 3.20 -3.84 -5.65
C MET A 240 3.29 -5.38 -5.68
N GLU A 241 3.71 -6.02 -4.58
CA GLU A 241 3.71 -7.47 -4.41
C GLU A 241 2.29 -8.01 -4.32
N GLU A 242 1.40 -7.28 -3.62
CA GLU A 242 -0.05 -7.51 -3.60
C GLU A 242 -0.71 -7.34 -4.98
N LEU A 243 -0.04 -6.69 -5.96
CA LEU A 243 -0.54 -6.45 -7.33
C LEU A 243 -0.11 -7.53 -8.34
N GLU A 244 0.60 -8.58 -7.91
CA GLU A 244 1.16 -9.68 -8.74
C GLU A 244 1.98 -9.17 -9.95
N THR A 245 2.75 -8.09 -9.77
CA THR A 245 3.56 -7.53 -10.87
C THR A 245 4.81 -8.37 -11.14
N THR A 246 5.15 -8.61 -12.40
CA THR A 246 6.32 -9.43 -12.80
C THR A 246 7.67 -8.77 -12.46
N GLU A 247 7.68 -7.46 -12.25
CA GLU A 247 8.88 -6.66 -12.00
C GLU A 247 9.21 -6.52 -10.50
N ILE A 248 8.32 -7.01 -9.61
CA ILE A 248 8.44 -6.84 -8.16
C ILE A 248 9.75 -7.39 -7.60
N ALA A 249 10.18 -8.56 -8.06
CA ALA A 249 11.40 -9.20 -7.58
C ALA A 249 12.63 -8.36 -7.90
N VAL A 250 12.65 -7.66 -9.05
CA VAL A 250 13.74 -6.77 -9.44
C VAL A 250 13.78 -5.56 -8.51
N PHE A 251 12.64 -4.94 -8.27
CA PHE A 251 12.53 -3.78 -7.37
C PHE A 251 12.84 -4.12 -5.92
N SER A 252 12.35 -5.25 -5.41
CA SER A 252 12.61 -5.71 -4.04
C SER A 252 14.11 -5.98 -3.84
N ASN A 253 14.72 -6.77 -4.73
CA ASN A 253 16.16 -7.07 -4.66
C ASN A 253 17.01 -5.80 -4.72
N LYS A 254 16.66 -4.84 -5.60
CA LYS A 254 17.37 -3.56 -5.72
C LYS A 254 17.21 -2.71 -4.45
N THR A 255 16.02 -2.72 -3.85
CA THR A 255 15.74 -1.98 -2.60
C THR A 255 16.48 -2.58 -1.40
N GLU A 256 16.53 -3.92 -1.30
CA GLU A 256 17.31 -4.62 -0.27
C GLU A 256 18.80 -4.30 -0.38
N LEU A 257 19.37 -4.42 -1.58
CA LEU A 257 20.78 -4.11 -1.83
C LEU A 257 21.12 -2.66 -1.45
N LEU A 258 20.29 -1.69 -1.85
CA LEU A 258 20.52 -0.27 -1.51
C LEU A 258 20.42 -0.02 0.00
N ASN A 259 19.53 -0.72 0.71
CA ASN A 259 19.44 -0.62 2.16
C ASN A 259 20.68 -1.18 2.86
N GLU A 260 21.24 -2.29 2.38
CA GLU A 260 22.48 -2.85 2.91
C GLU A 260 23.69 -1.93 2.69
N GLU A 261 23.80 -1.35 1.48
CA GLU A 261 24.83 -0.36 1.17
C GLU A 261 24.71 0.88 2.06
N LEU A 262 23.49 1.42 2.21
CA LEU A 262 23.24 2.57 3.06
C LEU A 262 23.52 2.28 4.54
N ALA A 263 23.15 1.10 5.05
CA ALA A 263 23.46 0.68 6.40
C ALA A 263 24.97 0.63 6.65
N THR A 264 25.73 0.15 5.67
CA THR A 264 27.20 0.13 5.71
C THR A 264 27.78 1.54 5.75
N LEU A 265 27.29 2.46 4.91
CA LEU A 265 27.71 3.86 4.92
C LEU A 265 27.41 4.53 6.26
N ASN A 266 26.21 4.34 6.80
CA ASN A 266 25.78 4.88 8.10
C ASN A 266 26.68 4.39 9.24
N ARG A 267 27.02 3.09 9.24
CA ARG A 267 27.95 2.52 10.21
C ARG A 267 29.34 3.16 10.12
N ASN A 268 29.90 3.29 8.92
CA ASN A 268 31.21 3.88 8.69
C ASN A 268 31.25 5.37 9.10
N LEU A 269 30.21 6.10 8.74
CA LEU A 269 30.07 7.51 9.08
C LEU A 269 29.93 7.72 10.59
N SER A 270 29.14 6.89 11.26
CA SER A 270 29.01 6.89 12.73
C SER A 270 30.36 6.67 13.42
N LEU A 271 31.17 5.72 12.93
CA LEU A 271 32.52 5.49 13.45
C LEU A 271 33.44 6.71 13.27
N LYS A 272 33.43 7.35 12.08
CA LYS A 272 34.22 8.56 11.83
C LYS A 272 33.77 9.74 12.71
N LEU A 273 32.47 9.97 12.84
CA LEU A 273 31.92 11.02 13.71
C LEU A 273 32.23 10.77 15.18
N LYS A 274 32.23 9.51 15.63
CA LYS A 274 32.59 9.11 16.99
C LYS A 274 34.04 9.44 17.34
N ILE A 275 34.95 9.44 16.35
CA ILE A 275 36.35 9.86 16.50
C ILE A 275 36.50 11.37 16.39
N LEU A 276 35.89 11.97 15.37
CA LEU A 276 36.13 13.35 14.99
C LEU A 276 35.52 14.36 15.97
N LYS A 277 34.35 14.07 16.56
CA LYS A 277 33.71 14.95 17.55
C LYS A 277 34.60 15.18 18.78
N PRO A 278 35.14 14.13 19.46
CA PRO A 278 36.10 14.32 20.55
C PRO A 278 37.39 15.02 20.12
N TYR A 279 37.88 14.77 18.90
CA TYR A 279 39.09 15.41 18.38
C TYR A 279 38.92 16.93 18.26
N VAL A 280 37.84 17.40 17.63
CA VAL A 280 37.53 18.82 17.48
C VAL A 280 37.33 19.48 18.86
N ALA A 281 36.64 18.80 19.78
CA ALA A 281 36.44 19.31 21.14
C ALA A 281 37.78 19.47 21.90
N PHE A 282 38.68 18.51 21.75
CA PHE A 282 40.03 18.58 22.30
C PHE A 282 40.82 19.76 21.73
N LEU A 283 40.82 19.94 20.40
CA LEU A 283 41.55 21.04 19.75
C LEU A 283 41.04 22.42 20.18
N LYS A 284 39.71 22.61 20.22
CA LYS A 284 39.11 23.86 20.72
C LYS A 284 39.52 24.14 22.17
N SER A 285 39.48 23.12 23.03
CA SER A 285 39.90 23.24 24.41
C SER A 285 41.40 23.55 24.53
N SER A 286 42.24 22.98 23.66
CA SER A 286 43.68 23.26 23.59
C SER A 286 43.95 24.72 23.19
N ASP A 287 43.26 25.23 22.17
CA ASP A 287 43.37 26.62 21.72
C ASP A 287 42.92 27.60 22.82
N GLU A 288 41.82 27.31 23.49
CA GLU A 288 41.33 28.09 24.62
C GLU A 288 42.33 28.13 25.77
N VAL A 289 42.90 26.98 26.15
CA VAL A 289 43.91 26.88 27.20
C VAL A 289 45.18 27.64 26.83
N GLY A 290 45.65 27.51 25.58
CA GLY A 290 46.82 28.25 25.09
C GLY A 290 46.62 29.77 25.20
N ASN A 291 45.44 30.27 24.79
CA ASN A 291 45.10 31.69 24.90
C ASN A 291 45.05 32.17 26.36
N GLU A 292 44.45 31.39 27.27
CA GLU A 292 44.38 31.76 28.69
C GLU A 292 45.76 31.69 29.38
N ALA A 293 46.59 30.71 29.03
CA ALA A 293 47.97 30.63 29.51
C ALA A 293 48.82 31.81 29.02
N GLN A 294 48.61 32.25 27.78
CA GLN A 294 49.27 33.43 27.23
C GLN A 294 48.83 34.72 27.94
N LYS A 295 47.53 34.90 28.21
CA LYS A 295 47.03 36.04 29.03
C LYS A 295 47.64 36.06 30.42
N LEU A 296 47.75 34.89 31.07
CA LEU A 296 48.36 34.77 32.38
C LEU A 296 49.85 35.12 32.35
N LYS A 297 50.57 34.68 31.31
CA LYS A 297 51.97 35.04 31.07
C LYS A 297 52.15 36.55 30.86
N GLU A 298 51.24 37.19 30.14
CA GLU A 298 51.24 38.64 29.95
C GLU A 298 50.97 39.39 31.25
N PHE A 299 50.02 38.91 32.07
CA PHE A 299 49.72 39.45 33.40
C PHE A 299 50.94 39.44 34.34
N TYR A 300 51.70 38.33 34.37
CA TYR A 300 52.92 38.25 35.18
C TYR A 300 54.10 39.06 34.61
N ARG A 301 54.01 39.51 33.35
CA ARG A 301 55.06 40.30 32.68
C ARG A 301 54.80 41.81 32.78
N SER A 302 53.57 42.25 33.04
CA SER A 302 53.26 43.67 33.28
C SER A 302 53.82 44.15 34.63
N GLU A 303 54.49 45.30 34.62
CA GLU A 303 55.11 45.93 35.80
C GLU A 303 54.05 46.38 36.83
N PRO A 304 54.28 46.18 38.14
CA PRO A 304 53.31 46.62 39.15
C PRO A 304 53.30 48.16 39.24
N ALA A 305 52.11 48.76 39.12
CA ALA A 305 51.92 50.19 39.35
C ALA A 305 52.23 50.55 40.82
N GLU A 306 52.82 51.73 41.04
CA GLU A 306 53.46 52.23 42.27
C GLU A 306 52.58 52.38 43.54
N ASP A 307 51.47 51.64 43.70
CA ASP A 307 50.55 51.80 44.82
C ASP A 307 50.47 50.53 45.69
N ILE A 308 50.99 50.66 46.92
CA ILE A 308 51.78 49.64 47.61
C ILE A 308 50.92 48.87 48.64
N GLU A 309 51.12 47.55 48.68
CA GLU A 309 50.62 46.56 49.64
C GLU A 309 49.19 46.01 49.48
N ALA A 310 48.12 46.70 49.87
CA ALA A 310 46.77 46.09 49.87
C ALA A 310 46.26 45.73 48.46
N LYS A 311 46.65 46.54 47.47
CA LYS A 311 46.36 46.33 46.04
C LYS A 311 47.17 45.17 45.45
N ASN A 312 48.39 44.96 45.96
CA ASN A 312 49.28 43.87 45.54
C ASN A 312 48.81 42.51 46.06
N GLU A 313 48.29 42.43 47.29
CA GLU A 313 47.76 41.17 47.82
C GLU A 313 46.48 40.72 47.12
N ALA A 314 45.56 41.64 46.83
CA ALA A 314 44.38 41.35 46.02
C ALA A 314 44.73 40.96 44.56
N LEU A 315 45.75 41.60 43.97
CA LEU A 315 46.28 41.22 42.66
C LEU A 315 46.93 39.84 42.66
N LEU A 316 47.71 39.50 43.70
CA LEU A 316 48.33 38.18 43.87
C LEU A 316 47.29 37.08 44.08
N GLN A 317 46.27 37.31 44.89
CA GLN A 317 45.16 36.36 45.07
C GLN A 317 44.36 36.16 43.77
N SER A 318 44.16 37.23 42.99
CA SER A 318 43.54 37.14 41.66
C SER A 318 44.41 36.33 40.68
N ALA A 319 45.72 36.54 40.70
CA ALA A 319 46.68 35.81 39.86
C ALA A 319 46.75 34.32 40.21
N ASP A 320 46.72 33.99 41.51
CA ASP A 320 46.69 32.62 41.99
C ASP A 320 45.38 31.91 41.62
N ALA A 321 44.24 32.60 41.74
CA ALA A 321 42.95 32.09 41.28
C ALA A 321 42.91 31.85 39.76
N GLN A 322 43.51 32.74 38.96
CA GLN A 322 43.66 32.58 37.52
C GLN A 322 44.58 31.40 37.18
N TRP A 323 45.70 31.25 37.89
CA TRP A 323 46.61 30.11 37.74
C TRP A 323 45.92 28.78 38.02
N HIS A 324 45.19 28.67 39.13
CA HIS A 324 44.41 27.49 39.47
C HIS A 324 43.33 27.18 38.42
N THR A 325 42.72 28.21 37.84
CA THR A 325 41.73 28.07 36.76
C THR A 325 42.36 27.53 35.48
N VAL A 326 43.50 28.07 35.07
CA VAL A 326 44.26 27.58 33.90
C VAL A 326 44.73 26.15 34.13
N LEU A 327 45.25 25.82 35.30
CA LEU A 327 45.71 24.47 35.64
C LEU A 327 44.57 23.43 35.60
N LYS A 328 43.38 23.79 36.12
CA LYS A 328 42.19 22.94 36.00
C LYS A 328 41.79 22.69 34.54
N LYS A 329 41.84 23.74 33.70
CA LYS A 329 41.55 23.60 32.26
C LYS A 329 42.60 22.73 31.56
N ILE A 330 43.89 22.89 31.84
CA ILE A 330 44.97 22.04 31.31
C ILE A 330 44.69 20.56 31.61
N ILE A 331 44.39 20.22 32.86
CA ILE A 331 44.08 18.83 33.26
C ILE A 331 42.85 18.31 32.51
N SER A 332 41.80 19.13 32.40
CA SER A 332 40.59 18.78 31.65
C SER A 332 40.89 18.50 30.17
N THR A 333 41.64 19.39 29.51
CA THR A 333 42.07 19.22 28.11
C THR A 333 42.96 18.00 27.93
N GLN A 334 43.88 17.74 28.86
CA GLN A 334 44.71 16.52 28.86
C GLN A 334 43.85 15.26 28.95
N ASN A 335 42.84 15.24 29.84
CA ASN A 335 41.90 14.14 29.95
C ASN A 335 41.12 13.92 28.65
N MET A 336 40.62 15.00 28.02
CA MET A 336 39.97 14.91 26.70
C MET A 336 40.89 14.28 25.64
N GLY A 337 42.17 14.68 25.61
CA GLY A 337 43.17 14.11 24.71
C GLY A 337 43.43 12.63 24.99
N HIS A 338 43.49 12.25 26.27
CA HIS A 338 43.65 10.86 26.69
C HIS A 338 42.45 9.99 26.28
N ASP A 339 41.24 10.49 26.51
CA ASP A 339 39.98 9.83 26.15
C ASP A 339 39.87 9.65 24.63
N PHE A 340 40.19 10.69 23.86
CA PHE A 340 40.28 10.61 22.41
C PHE A 340 41.26 9.52 21.96
N LEU A 341 42.47 9.49 22.51
CA LEU A 341 43.47 8.48 22.17
C LEU A 341 43.00 7.06 22.51
N ASN A 342 42.31 6.88 23.63
CA ASN A 342 41.74 5.59 24.01
C ASN A 342 40.61 5.17 23.06
N LEU A 343 39.76 6.09 22.65
CA LEU A 343 38.71 5.86 21.66
C LEU A 343 39.30 5.47 20.29
N VAL A 344 40.36 6.15 19.85
CA VAL A 344 41.08 5.79 18.62
C VAL A 344 41.73 4.42 18.74
N LYS A 345 42.31 4.04 19.88
CA LYS A 345 42.84 2.67 20.09
C LYS A 345 41.73 1.62 19.99
N MET A 346 40.57 1.87 20.61
CA MET A 346 39.43 0.96 20.59
C MET A 346 38.87 0.77 19.18
N VAL A 347 38.75 1.86 18.41
CA VAL A 347 38.28 1.80 17.03
C VAL A 347 39.36 1.22 16.09
N ARG A 348 40.66 1.46 16.34
CA ARG A 348 41.77 0.83 15.61
C ARG A 348 41.90 -0.66 15.88
N GLN A 349 41.58 -1.14 17.07
CA GLN A 349 41.45 -2.58 17.33
C GLN A 349 40.34 -3.22 16.48
N PHE A 350 39.31 -2.44 16.12
CA PHE A 350 38.26 -2.83 15.18
C PHE A 350 38.64 -2.67 13.70
N LEU A 351 39.70 -1.92 13.38
CA LEU A 351 40.12 -1.54 12.01
C LEU A 351 41.64 -1.69 11.84
N MET A 352 42.25 -2.82 12.20
CA MET A 352 43.71 -2.96 12.16
C MET A 352 44.30 -2.54 10.79
N ILE A 353 45.03 -1.41 10.77
CA ILE A 353 46.37 -1.19 10.17
C ILE A 353 46.74 0.34 10.10
N TYR A 354 47.92 0.67 10.67
CA TYR A 354 48.80 1.86 10.65
C TYR A 354 48.58 3.23 11.38
N ARG A 355 49.57 3.50 12.25
CA ARG A 355 50.29 4.73 12.67
C ARG A 355 49.63 6.12 12.63
N TYR A 356 49.26 6.64 13.80
CA TYR A 356 49.53 8.05 14.18
C TYR A 356 49.83 8.10 15.68
N ARG A 357 51.12 8.07 16.01
CA ARG A 357 51.67 8.42 17.32
C ARG A 357 52.93 9.19 16.99
N LEU A 358 52.94 10.51 17.17
CA LEU A 358 54.13 11.28 17.61
C LEU A 358 53.93 12.81 17.66
N CYS A 359 52.96 13.44 16.99
CA CYS A 359 52.91 14.91 16.95
C CYS A 359 52.36 15.62 18.21
N LEU A 360 51.44 15.00 18.96
CA LEU A 360 50.72 15.74 20.01
C LEU A 360 51.51 15.91 21.32
N PHE A 361 52.38 14.94 21.63
CA PHE A 361 53.17 15.00 22.86
C PHE A 361 54.35 15.98 22.72
N SER A 362 54.88 16.20 21.50
CA SER A 362 55.97 17.16 21.28
C SER A 362 55.50 18.61 21.29
N HIS A 363 54.26 18.92 20.88
CA HIS A 363 53.79 20.30 20.81
C HIS A 363 53.46 20.86 22.21
N ILE A 364 52.78 20.08 23.04
CA ILE A 364 52.47 20.46 24.43
C ILE A 364 53.76 20.53 25.28
N LEU A 365 54.70 19.60 25.08
CA LEU A 365 56.01 19.68 25.74
C LEU A 365 56.92 20.77 25.17
N SER A 366 56.84 21.14 23.90
CA SER A 366 57.65 22.24 23.37
C SER A 366 57.19 23.60 23.88
N GLU A 367 55.88 23.78 24.09
CA GLU A 367 55.35 25.01 24.69
C GLU A 367 55.57 25.08 26.21
N LEU A 368 55.58 23.93 26.91
CA LEU A 368 55.88 23.87 28.35
C LEU A 368 57.39 23.85 28.68
N ASN A 369 58.27 23.32 27.80
CA ASN A 369 59.71 23.25 28.05
C ASN A 369 60.42 24.61 27.94
N LEU A 370 59.77 25.65 27.42
CA LEU A 370 60.35 27.00 27.40
C LEU A 370 60.31 27.69 28.77
N TYR A 371 59.82 27.06 29.84
CA TYR A 371 59.71 27.71 31.15
C TYR A 371 60.34 26.99 32.36
N VAL A 372 60.81 25.75 32.20
CA VAL A 372 61.38 25.00 33.35
C VAL A 372 62.90 25.14 33.46
N TRP A 373 63.58 25.77 32.50
CA TRP A 373 65.05 25.86 32.49
C TRP A 373 65.66 27.28 32.50
N ASP A 374 64.86 28.33 32.73
CA ASP A 374 65.38 29.72 32.74
C ASP A 374 65.15 30.48 34.06
N LYS A 375 64.77 29.75 35.13
CA LYS A 375 64.78 30.25 36.51
C LYS A 375 65.21 29.14 37.48
N GLN A 376 66.49 28.78 37.43
CA GLN A 376 67.22 28.28 38.59
C GLN A 376 68.45 29.16 38.81
#